data_AF-A0A3N5I9W4-F1
#
_entry.id   AF-A0A3N5I9W4-F1
#
_cell.length_a   1.000
_cell.length_b   1.000
_cell.length_c   1.000
_cell.angle_alpha   90.00
_cell.angle_beta   90.00
_cell.angle_gamma   90.00
#
_symmetry.space_group_name_H-M   'P 1'
#
loop_
_entity.id
_entity.type
_entity.pdbx_description
1 polymer ?
#
loop_
_entity_poly.entity_id
_entity_poly.type
_entity_poly.pdbx_seq_one_letter_code
_entity_poly.pdbx_strand_id
1 'polypeptide(L)'
;MVGMIYERRHTRLIAEFGGLWKVIPAFSALFLVVVLSSLGLPGLNGFVGEFLVLVGAFQVSGWLAAAATTGIIFAAVYLLWMYQRVIFGEITREENRRLTDLSPREWAVLVPVLVFIVWIGVYPAAFTGKTEATIAALLAQVESKASVALAR
;
A
#
# COMPACT_ATOMS: atom_id res chain seq x y z
N MET A 1 10.81 -3.55 2.87
CA MET A 1 11.00 -2.96 4.22
C MET A 1 10.99 -4.01 5.32
N VAL A 2 10.04 -4.95 5.36
CA VAL A 2 10.05 -6.05 6.36
C VAL A 2 11.35 -6.89 6.30
N GLY A 3 11.88 -7.18 5.11
CA GLY A 3 13.19 -7.87 4.99
C GLY A 3 14.35 -7.08 5.60
N MET A 4 14.36 -5.75 5.44
CA MET A 4 15.42 -4.88 6.00
C MET A 4 15.42 -4.88 7.53
N ILE A 5 14.23 -4.88 8.15
CA ILE A 5 14.14 -4.97 9.61
C ILE A 5 14.43 -6.38 10.11
N TYR A 6 14.03 -7.41 9.35
CA TYR A 6 14.36 -8.80 9.65
C TYR A 6 15.88 -9.02 9.66
N GLU A 7 16.63 -8.44 8.72
CA GLU A 7 18.08 -8.54 8.68
C GLU A 7 18.75 -7.99 9.96
N ARG A 8 18.12 -7.01 10.62
CA ARG A 8 18.64 -6.40 11.86
C ARG A 8 18.20 -7.12 13.14
N ARG A 9 17.02 -7.75 13.13
CA ARG A 9 16.39 -8.33 14.33
C ARG A 9 16.28 -9.85 14.32
N HIS A 10 16.42 -10.48 13.15
CA HIS A 10 16.24 -11.90 12.89
C HIS A 10 14.93 -12.50 13.44
N THR A 11 13.93 -11.66 13.66
CA THR A 11 12.59 -12.06 14.12
C THR A 11 11.52 -11.35 13.30
N ARG A 12 10.35 -11.99 13.20
CA ARG A 12 9.14 -11.47 12.54
C ARG A 12 7.99 -11.27 13.53
N LEU A 13 8.22 -11.55 14.81
CA LEU A 13 7.20 -11.45 15.85
C LEU A 13 6.96 -9.98 16.19
N ILE A 14 5.77 -9.46 15.90
CA ILE A 14 5.39 -8.06 16.19
C ILE A 14 5.61 -7.70 17.67
N ALA A 15 5.40 -8.67 18.58
CA ALA A 15 5.59 -8.50 20.02
C ALA A 15 7.05 -8.21 20.43
N GLU A 16 8.04 -8.50 19.58
CA GLU A 16 9.47 -8.25 19.84
C GLU A 16 9.92 -6.83 19.42
N PHE A 17 9.00 -6.06 18.85
CA PHE A 17 9.25 -4.69 18.40
C PHE A 17 8.52 -3.68 19.30
N GLY A 18 8.99 -2.43 19.25
CA GLY A 18 8.41 -1.31 19.99
C GLY A 18 9.38 -0.14 20.06
N GLY A 19 8.85 1.08 19.88
CA GLY A 19 9.61 2.33 20.03
C GLY A 19 10.70 2.57 18.99
N LEU A 20 10.66 1.90 17.84
CA LEU A 20 11.70 1.98 16.80
C LEU A 20 11.92 3.38 16.24
N TRP A 21 10.90 4.25 16.28
CA TRP A 21 11.03 5.65 15.87
C TRP A 21 12.21 6.36 16.55
N LYS A 22 12.50 6.00 17.81
CA LYS A 22 13.57 6.61 18.60
C LYS A 22 14.98 6.19 18.17
N VAL A 23 15.11 5.08 17.44
CA VAL A 23 16.39 4.45 17.12
C VAL A 23 16.68 4.49 15.62
N ILE A 24 15.66 4.21 14.80
CA ILE A 24 15.74 4.20 13.33
C ILE A 24 14.67 5.13 12.71
N PRO A 25 14.72 6.45 12.99
CA PRO A 25 13.69 7.39 12.59
C PRO A 25 13.51 7.49 11.06
N ALA A 26 14.58 7.37 10.27
CA ALA A 26 14.46 7.49 8.82
C ALA A 26 13.72 6.27 8.23
N PHE A 27 14.12 5.05 8.60
CA PHE A 27 13.36 3.84 8.26
C PHE A 27 11.89 3.96 8.66
N SER A 28 11.63 4.43 9.89
CA SER A 28 10.29 4.57 10.45
C SER A 28 9.43 5.53 9.62
N ALA A 29 9.97 6.71 9.27
CA ALA A 29 9.28 7.70 8.46
C ALA A 29 8.98 7.19 7.04
N LEU A 30 9.96 6.55 6.38
CA LEU A 30 9.72 5.99 5.04
C LEU A 30 8.69 4.85 5.09
N PHE A 31 8.72 4.04 6.16
CA PHE A 31 7.77 2.97 6.35
C PHE A 31 6.36 3.50 6.56
N LEU A 32 6.21 4.63 7.25
CA LEU A 32 4.93 5.31 7.41
C LEU A 32 4.32 5.65 6.05
N VAL A 33 5.10 6.26 5.15
CA VAL A 33 4.61 6.62 3.80
C VAL A 33 4.14 5.38 3.04
N VAL A 34 4.88 4.28 3.12
CA VAL A 34 4.48 3.01 2.48
C VAL A 34 3.22 2.42 3.11
N VAL A 35 3.10 2.47 4.44
CA VAL A 35 1.89 2.04 5.14
C VAL A 35 0.71 2.90 4.72
N LEU A 36 0.82 4.23 4.79
CA LEU A 36 -0.22 5.17 4.36
C LEU A 36 -0.63 4.98 2.90
N SER A 37 0.34 4.69 2.02
CA SER A 37 0.07 4.32 0.62
C SER A 37 -0.78 3.06 0.54
N SER A 38 -0.46 2.02 1.34
CA SER A 38 -1.23 0.76 1.40
C SER A 38 -2.61 0.90 2.05
N LEU A 39 -2.84 1.96 2.82
CA LEU A 39 -4.13 2.30 3.42
C LEU A 39 -5.07 3.04 2.44
N GLY A 40 -4.56 3.43 1.27
CA GLY A 40 -5.30 4.28 0.36
C GLY A 40 -5.38 5.74 0.81
N LEU A 41 -4.32 6.31 1.40
CA LEU A 41 -4.30 7.75 1.71
C LEU A 41 -4.40 8.59 0.41
N PRO A 42 -5.34 9.55 0.31
CA PRO A 42 -5.44 10.44 -0.84
C PRO A 42 -4.12 11.16 -1.15
N GLY A 43 -3.75 11.19 -2.43
CA GLY A 43 -2.48 11.73 -2.90
C GLY A 43 -1.34 10.72 -2.99
N LEU A 44 -1.55 9.46 -2.56
CA LEU A 44 -0.62 8.35 -2.78
C LEU A 44 -1.20 7.34 -3.78
N ASN A 45 -0.33 6.53 -4.38
CA ASN A 45 -0.69 5.59 -5.43
C ASN A 45 -1.78 4.57 -5.06
N GLY A 46 -1.80 4.07 -3.82
CA GLY A 46 -2.77 3.06 -3.38
C GLY A 46 -4.21 3.55 -3.44
N PHE A 47 -4.44 4.84 -3.12
CA PHE A 47 -5.77 5.45 -3.19
C PHE A 47 -6.33 5.44 -4.61
N VAL A 48 -5.50 5.79 -5.61
CA VAL A 48 -5.94 5.87 -7.01
C VAL A 48 -6.48 4.53 -7.48
N GLY A 49 -5.76 3.44 -7.20
CA GLY A 49 -6.16 2.09 -7.60
C GLY A 49 -7.45 1.64 -6.91
N GLU A 50 -7.49 1.74 -5.58
CA GLU A 50 -8.65 1.30 -4.78
C GLU A 50 -9.91 2.11 -5.09
N PHE A 51 -9.76 3.43 -5.27
CA PHE A 51 -10.88 4.31 -5.59
C PHE A 51 -11.49 3.98 -6.95
N LEU A 52 -10.67 3.78 -7.99
CA LEU A 52 -11.16 3.39 -9.32
C LEU A 52 -11.89 2.03 -9.29
N VAL A 53 -11.37 1.08 -8.51
CA VAL A 53 -12.01 -0.23 -8.31
C VAL A 53 -13.36 -0.08 -7.60
N LEU A 54 -13.44 0.74 -6.54
CA LEU A 54 -14.70 0.98 -5.83
C LEU A 54 -15.74 1.68 -6.71
N VAL A 55 -15.34 2.68 -7.49
CA VAL A 55 -16.23 3.36 -8.45
C VAL A 55 -16.78 2.34 -9.45
N GLY A 56 -15.92 1.50 -10.03
CA GLY A 56 -16.35 0.44 -10.95
C GLY A 56 -17.30 -0.57 -10.31
N ALA A 57 -17.00 -1.01 -9.08
CA ALA A 57 -17.86 -1.94 -8.33
C ALA A 57 -19.22 -1.32 -7.99
N PHE A 58 -19.25 -0.03 -7.63
CA PHE A 58 -20.48 0.68 -7.27
C PHE A 58 -21.44 0.81 -8.45
N GLN A 59 -20.92 0.97 -9.67
CA GLN A 59 -21.74 0.98 -10.90
C GLN A 59 -22.44 -0.36 -11.16
N VAL A 60 -21.86 -1.48 -10.69
CA VAL A 60 -22.46 -2.81 -10.82
C VAL A 60 -23.40 -3.12 -9.67
N SER A 61 -22.97 -2.89 -8.42
CA SER A 61 -23.78 -3.12 -7.22
C SER A 61 -23.25 -2.33 -6.04
N GLY A 62 -24.07 -1.42 -5.51
CA GLY A 62 -23.76 -0.68 -4.29
C GLY A 62 -23.52 -1.59 -3.07
N TRP A 63 -24.17 -2.75 -3.01
CA TRP A 63 -23.97 -3.72 -1.91
C TRP A 63 -22.59 -4.36 -1.96
N LEU A 64 -22.13 -4.76 -3.16
CA LEU A 64 -20.78 -5.31 -3.33
C LEU A 64 -19.71 -4.25 -3.03
N ALA A 65 -19.93 -3.00 -3.46
CA ALA A 65 -19.04 -1.89 -3.13
C ALA A 65 -18.98 -1.62 -1.61
N ALA A 66 -20.11 -1.70 -0.90
CA ALA A 66 -20.15 -1.57 0.57
C ALA A 66 -19.37 -2.69 1.28
N ALA A 67 -19.54 -3.94 0.82
CA ALA A 67 -18.77 -5.07 1.33
C ALA A 67 -17.27 -4.92 1.08
N ALA A 68 -16.86 -4.50 -0.13
CA ALA A 68 -15.46 -4.23 -0.46
C ALA A 68 -14.86 -3.12 0.40
N THR A 69 -15.61 -2.04 0.65
CA THR A 69 -15.19 -0.91 1.50
C THR A 69 -14.92 -1.36 2.93
N THR A 70 -15.70 -2.32 3.46
CA THR A 70 -15.45 -2.88 4.79
C THR A 70 -14.11 -3.62 4.86
N GLY A 71 -13.71 -4.30 3.78
CA GLY A 71 -12.39 -4.91 3.65
C GLY A 71 -11.25 -3.89 3.75
N ILE A 72 -11.41 -2.74 3.09
CA ILE A 72 -10.44 -1.63 3.16
C ILE A 72 -10.34 -1.10 4.59
N ILE A 73 -11.46 -0.93 5.30
CA ILE A 73 -11.47 -0.50 6.70
C ILE A 73 -10.70 -1.49 7.58
N PHE A 74 -10.91 -2.79 7.43
CA PHE A 74 -10.17 -3.79 8.21
C PHE A 74 -8.68 -3.82 7.90
N ALA A 75 -8.31 -3.73 6.61
CA ALA A 75 -6.92 -3.58 6.21
C ALA A 75 -6.29 -2.35 6.88
N ALA A 76 -7.06 -1.25 6.97
CA ALA A 76 -6.58 -0.03 7.56
C ALA A 76 -6.33 -0.12 9.06
N VAL A 77 -7.29 -0.69 9.79
CA VAL A 77 -7.15 -0.95 11.22
C VAL A 77 -5.94 -1.83 11.50
N TYR A 78 -5.78 -2.93 10.74
CA TYR A 78 -4.65 -3.84 10.93
C TYR A 78 -3.29 -3.17 10.70
N LEU A 79 -3.16 -2.42 9.60
CA LEU A 79 -1.90 -1.77 9.24
C LEU A 79 -1.51 -0.67 10.22
N LEU A 80 -2.47 0.16 10.65
CA LEU A 80 -2.23 1.19 11.66
C LEU A 80 -1.90 0.59 13.03
N TRP A 81 -2.62 -0.46 13.44
CA TRP A 81 -2.34 -1.19 14.67
C TRP A 81 -0.92 -1.79 14.67
N MET A 82 -0.53 -2.42 13.56
CA MET A 82 0.80 -2.98 13.38
C MET A 82 1.87 -1.88 13.43
N TYR A 83 1.68 -0.80 12.66
CA TYR A 83 2.63 0.31 12.62
C TYR A 83 2.81 0.93 14.00
N GLN A 84 1.72 1.16 14.74
CA GLN A 84 1.77 1.69 16.09
C GLN A 84 2.58 0.79 17.03
N ARG A 85 2.35 -0.52 17.02
CA ARG A 85 3.06 -1.46 17.90
C ARG A 85 4.54 -1.60 17.57
N VAL A 86 4.88 -1.60 16.29
CA VAL A 86 6.27 -1.81 15.83
C VAL A 86 7.08 -0.52 16.00
N ILE A 87 6.51 0.63 15.62
CA ILE A 87 7.26 1.88 15.45
C ILE A 87 7.15 2.82 16.66
N PHE A 88 5.95 2.95 17.24
CA PHE A 88 5.71 3.87 18.35
C PHE A 88 5.83 3.17 19.72
N GLY A 89 5.70 3.96 20.79
CA GLY A 89 5.74 3.49 22.17
C GLY A 89 7.14 3.50 22.79
N GLU A 90 7.30 2.69 23.83
CA GLU A 90 8.56 2.52 24.55
C GLU A 90 9.38 1.37 23.98
N ILE A 91 10.70 1.46 24.17
CA ILE A 91 11.61 0.39 23.78
C ILE A 91 11.59 -0.65 24.89
N THR A 92 10.87 -1.75 24.65
CA THR A 92 10.71 -2.85 25.61
C THR A 92 11.83 -3.90 25.54
N ARG A 93 12.50 -3.98 24.38
CA ARG A 93 13.59 -4.94 24.10
C ARG A 93 14.89 -4.20 23.88
N GLU A 94 15.94 -4.59 24.60
CA GLU A 94 17.24 -3.91 24.54
C GLU A 94 17.89 -4.02 23.15
N GLU A 95 17.62 -5.12 22.45
CA GLU A 95 18.13 -5.32 21.10
C GLU A 95 17.55 -4.33 20.09
N ASN A 96 16.38 -3.72 20.36
CA ASN A 96 15.83 -2.64 19.53
C ASN A 96 16.66 -1.36 19.63
N ARG A 97 17.42 -1.15 20.73
CA ARG A 97 18.26 0.05 20.92
C ARG A 97 19.52 0.06 20.06
N ARG A 98 19.98 -1.11 19.63
CA ARG A 98 21.24 -1.29 18.89
C ARG A 98 21.04 -1.28 17.37
N LEU A 99 19.84 -0.96 16.91
CA LEU A 99 19.52 -0.94 15.50
C LEU A 99 20.21 0.23 14.81
N THR A 100 20.82 -0.05 13.67
CA THR A 100 21.33 0.98 12.77
C THR A 100 20.22 1.40 11.82
N ASP A 101 20.12 2.70 11.53
CA ASP A 101 19.17 3.22 10.56
C ASP A 101 19.53 2.77 9.13
N LEU A 102 18.88 3.35 8.12
CA LEU A 102 19.05 3.03 6.71
C LEU A 102 20.50 3.23 6.24
N SER A 103 21.05 2.18 5.65
CA SER A 103 22.31 2.23 4.89
C SER A 103 22.12 2.96 3.56
N PRO A 104 23.20 3.48 2.92
CA PRO A 104 23.11 4.15 1.63
C PRO A 104 22.48 3.29 0.53
N ARG A 105 22.67 1.97 0.59
CA ARG A 105 22.06 1.02 -0.35
C ARG A 105 20.55 0.92 -0.16
N GLU A 106 20.08 0.92 1.08
CA GLU A 106 18.64 0.90 1.38
C GLU A 106 17.97 2.22 0.98
N TRP A 107 18.65 3.35 1.18
CA TRP A 107 18.21 4.65 0.65
C TRP A 107 18.06 4.64 -0.86
N ALA A 108 19.06 4.13 -1.59
CA ALA A 108 19.04 4.05 -3.05
C ALA A 108 17.87 3.21 -3.60
N VAL A 109 17.38 2.23 -2.83
CA VAL A 109 16.23 1.41 -3.20
C VAL A 109 14.91 2.07 -2.79
N LEU A 110 14.82 2.65 -1.59
CA LEU A 110 13.56 3.18 -1.06
C LEU A 110 13.17 4.53 -1.69
N VAL A 111 14.15 5.39 -2.01
CA VAL A 111 13.85 6.72 -2.56
C VAL A 111 13.12 6.64 -3.90
N PRO A 112 13.56 5.87 -4.90
CA PRO A 112 12.81 5.73 -6.14
C PRO A 112 11.40 5.19 -5.92
N VAL A 113 11.24 4.21 -5.03
CA VAL A 113 9.92 3.64 -4.71
C VAL A 113 8.98 4.72 -4.14
N LEU A 114 9.47 5.55 -3.21
CA LEU A 114 8.70 6.64 -2.64
C LEU A 114 8.34 7.71 -3.67
N VAL A 115 9.28 8.04 -4.56
CA VAL A 115 9.01 8.95 -5.67
C VAL A 115 7.87 8.42 -6.53
N PHE A 116 7.86 7.13 -6.87
CA PHE A 116 6.75 6.53 -7.63
C PHE A 116 5.43 6.48 -6.86
N ILE A 117 5.47 6.19 -5.55
CA ILE A 117 4.27 6.22 -4.68
C ILE A 117 3.58 7.59 -4.76
N VAL A 118 4.35 8.67 -4.63
CA VAL A 118 3.81 10.04 -4.67
C VAL A 118 3.46 10.44 -6.10
N TRP A 119 4.32 10.16 -7.08
CA TRP A 119 4.10 10.53 -8.48
C TRP A 119 2.82 9.91 -9.03
N ILE A 120 2.61 8.61 -8.85
CA ILE A 120 1.38 7.94 -9.29
C ILE A 120 0.16 8.48 -8.53
N GLY A 121 0.31 8.78 -7.24
CA GLY A 121 -0.78 9.33 -6.42
C GLY A 121 -1.23 10.73 -6.86
N VAL A 122 -0.29 11.60 -7.21
CA VAL A 122 -0.56 13.00 -7.60
C VAL A 122 -0.92 13.12 -9.08
N TYR A 123 -0.27 12.34 -9.96
CA TYR A 123 -0.50 12.38 -11.40
C TYR A 123 -0.70 10.97 -12.00
N PRO A 124 -1.83 10.32 -11.71
CA PRO A 124 -2.10 8.95 -12.17
C PRO A 124 -2.27 8.84 -13.69
N ALA A 125 -2.68 9.94 -14.35
CA ALA A 125 -2.90 9.99 -15.80
C ALA A 125 -1.65 9.59 -16.62
N ALA A 126 -0.43 9.80 -16.10
CA ALA A 126 0.80 9.34 -16.73
C ALA A 126 0.84 7.83 -16.98
N PHE A 127 0.09 7.06 -16.18
CA PHE A 127 0.03 5.60 -16.24
C PHE A 127 -1.30 5.12 -16.80
N THR A 128 -2.42 5.63 -16.28
CA THR A 128 -3.76 5.17 -16.71
C THR A 128 -4.06 5.50 -18.17
N GLY A 129 -3.60 6.66 -18.67
CA GLY A 129 -3.77 7.04 -20.07
C GLY A 129 -3.05 6.10 -21.05
N LYS A 130 -1.96 5.44 -20.61
CA LYS A 130 -1.26 4.46 -21.46
C LYS A 130 -2.03 3.15 -21.60
N THR A 131 -2.84 2.80 -20.60
CA THR A 131 -3.63 1.56 -20.59
C THR A 131 -5.01 1.72 -21.21
N GLU A 132 -5.50 2.96 -21.36
CA GLU A 132 -6.87 3.28 -21.77
C GLU A 132 -7.28 2.62 -23.09
N ALA A 133 -6.47 2.75 -24.14
CA ALA A 133 -6.76 2.15 -25.45
C ALA A 133 -6.85 0.61 -25.40
N THR A 134 -6.01 -0.03 -24.58
CA THR A 134 -6.02 -1.50 -24.43
C THR A 134 -7.24 -1.95 -23.62
N ILE A 135 -7.59 -1.21 -22.58
CA ILE A 135 -8.79 -1.48 -21.76
C ILE A 135 -10.06 -1.31 -22.59
N ALA A 136 -10.15 -0.24 -23.41
CA ALA A 136 -11.29 0.00 -24.29
C ALA A 136 -11.48 -1.14 -25.32
N ALA A 137 -10.38 -1.59 -25.94
CA ALA A 137 -10.42 -2.72 -26.86
C ALA A 137 -10.86 -4.02 -26.17
N LEU A 138 -10.41 -4.25 -24.93
CA LEU A 138 -10.80 -5.42 -24.14
C LEU A 138 -12.30 -5.38 -23.79
N LEU A 139 -12.82 -4.23 -23.35
CA LEU A 139 -14.24 -4.06 -23.03
C LEU A 139 -15.12 -4.35 -24.25
N ALA A 140 -14.80 -3.77 -25.41
CA ALA A 140 -15.53 -4.02 -26.66
C ALA A 140 -15.53 -5.51 -27.04
N GLN A 141 -14.41 -6.21 -26.84
CA GLN A 141 -14.32 -7.64 -27.10
C GLN A 141 -15.17 -8.48 -26.13
N VAL A 142 -15.21 -8.11 -24.85
CA VAL A 142 -16.02 -8.80 -23.83
C VAL A 142 -17.51 -8.60 -24.09
N GLU A 143 -17.95 -7.37 -24.40
CA GLU A 143 -19.34 -7.06 -24.72
C GLU A 143 -19.83 -7.78 -25.99
N SER A 144 -18.99 -7.83 -27.03
CA SER A 144 -19.27 -8.60 -28.25
C SER A 144 -19.45 -10.10 -27.97
N LYS A 145 -18.59 -10.71 -27.13
CA LYS A 145 -18.74 -12.13 -26.78
C LYS A 145 -19.95 -12.38 -25.88
N ALA A 146 -20.23 -11.49 -24.92
CA ALA A 146 -21.36 -11.61 -24.01
C ALA A 146 -22.70 -11.56 -24.77
N SER A 147 -22.84 -10.63 -25.73
CA SER A 147 -24.03 -10.54 -26.59
C SER A 147 -24.25 -11.79 -27.45
N VAL A 148 -23.19 -12.37 -28.02
CA VAL A 148 -23.28 -13.63 -28.77
C VAL A 148 -23.67 -14.81 -27.89
N ALA A 149 -23.19 -14.86 -26.64
CA ALA A 149 -23.53 -15.92 -25.69
C ALA A 149 -24.99 -15.84 -25.21
N LEU A 150 -25.52 -14.63 -25.01
CA LEU A 150 -26.92 -14.39 -24.63
C LEU A 150 -27.93 -14.61 -25.78
N ALA A 151 -27.46 -14.57 -27.03
CA ALA A 151 -28.28 -14.81 -28.21
C ALA A 151 -28.43 -16.31 -28.58
N ARG A 152 -27.82 -17.22 -27.80
CA ARG A 152 -27.96 -18.68 -27.92
C ARG A 152 -28.84 -19.22 -26.80
#